data_AF-A0AAN7XDP9-F1
#
_entry.id   AF-A0AAN7XDP9-F1
#
_cell.length_a   1.000
_cell.length_b   1.000
_cell.length_c   1.000
_cell.angle_alpha   90.00
_cell.angle_beta   90.00
_cell.angle_gamma   90.00
#
_symmetry.space_group_name_H-M   'P 1'
#
loop_
_entity.id
_entity.type
_entity.pdbx_description
1 polymer ?
#
loop_
_entity_poly.entity_id
_entity_poly.type
_entity_poly.pdbx_seq_one_letter_code
_entity_poly.pdbx_strand_id
1 'polypeptide(L)'
;MSEENDNAENQQVISVWVRDPRIQNNDFWHAYIDYEICLHSDSVYFTKKTSIVRRRYKEFVWLKQKLQANSQIMQKLPELPPKNPFFSLNNAQQITERMKGLQKFLEQAVQSPALLSDSCLHLFLQSQLSTSQMEACAAGRTHYTVAQAVQCCGLRRFHSEEDLLKNLSMSCDSDSDSSECKDPKLPKKDLVINKAASAPSLDVMGTSQEGSLSCFCGST
;
A
#
# COMPACT_ATOMS: atom_id res chain seq x y z
N MET A 1 -50.78 16.50 -20.82
CA MET A 1 -49.41 16.72 -20.31
C MET A 1 -49.06 15.54 -19.43
N SER A 2 -48.06 14.77 -19.83
CA SER A 2 -47.42 13.80 -18.94
C SER A 2 -46.20 14.52 -18.39
N GLU A 3 -46.07 14.59 -17.07
CA GLU A 3 -44.91 15.21 -16.43
C GLU A 3 -43.70 14.28 -16.60
N GLU A 4 -42.75 14.68 -17.46
CA GLU A 4 -41.46 14.02 -17.56
C GLU A 4 -40.71 14.25 -16.25
N ASN A 5 -40.41 13.16 -15.55
CA ASN A 5 -39.78 13.19 -14.24
C ASN A 5 -38.25 13.35 -14.40
N ASP A 6 -37.82 14.57 -14.72
CA ASP A 6 -36.41 14.98 -14.81
C ASP A 6 -35.71 14.92 -13.45
N ASN A 7 -35.40 13.70 -13.00
CA ASN A 7 -34.54 13.43 -11.84
C ASN A 7 -33.27 12.68 -12.28
N ALA A 8 -32.71 13.10 -13.42
CA ALA A 8 -31.50 12.54 -14.03
C ALA A 8 -30.23 13.34 -13.71
N GLU A 9 -30.28 14.26 -12.73
CA GLU A 9 -29.18 15.15 -12.39
C GLU A 9 -28.41 14.67 -11.15
N ASN A 10 -27.07 14.57 -11.27
CA ASN A 10 -26.11 14.20 -10.21
C ASN A 10 -26.18 12.78 -9.60
N GLN A 11 -26.34 11.74 -10.41
CA GLN A 11 -25.91 10.40 -10.00
C GLN A 11 -24.37 10.30 -9.97
N GLN A 12 -23.77 10.54 -8.81
CA GLN A 12 -22.33 10.37 -8.61
C GLN A 12 -21.93 8.90 -8.77
N VAL A 13 -20.97 8.64 -9.65
CA VAL A 13 -20.48 7.31 -9.99
C VAL A 13 -19.28 6.96 -9.11
N ILE A 14 -19.34 5.79 -8.46
CA ILE A 14 -18.19 5.18 -7.78
C ILE A 14 -17.97 3.81 -8.40
N SER A 15 -16.83 3.63 -9.08
CA SER A 15 -16.41 2.36 -9.68
C SER A 15 -15.13 1.87 -9.03
N VAL A 16 -15.11 0.60 -8.62
CA VAL A 16 -13.96 -0.02 -7.96
C VAL A 16 -13.69 -1.40 -8.55
N TRP A 17 -12.40 -1.70 -8.79
CA TRP A 17 -11.95 -2.97 -9.36
C TRP A 17 -10.84 -3.56 -8.49
N VAL A 18 -10.80 -4.89 -8.36
CA VAL A 18 -9.70 -5.62 -7.71
C VAL A 18 -9.13 -6.60 -8.72
N ARG A 19 -7.85 -6.44 -9.05
CA ARG A 19 -7.20 -7.10 -10.18
C ARG A 19 -5.71 -7.37 -9.93
N ASP A 20 -5.03 -7.90 -10.94
CA ASP A 20 -3.56 -8.04 -10.97
C ASP A 20 -2.98 -8.63 -9.67
N PRO A 21 -3.32 -9.90 -9.35
CA PRO A 21 -2.77 -10.58 -8.19
C PRO A 21 -1.27 -10.82 -8.37
N ARG A 22 -0.45 -10.35 -7.43
CA ARG A 22 1.01 -10.57 -7.47
C ARG A 22 1.51 -11.19 -6.18
N ILE A 23 2.49 -12.08 -6.31
CA ILE A 23 3.25 -12.58 -5.17
C ILE A 23 4.29 -11.50 -4.82
N GLN A 24 4.23 -11.04 -3.57
CA GLN A 24 5.15 -10.11 -2.96
C GLN A 24 6.11 -10.87 -2.04
N ASN A 25 7.34 -10.35 -1.92
CA ASN A 25 8.53 -10.98 -1.33
C ASN A 25 8.99 -12.24 -2.07
N ASN A 26 10.28 -12.31 -2.37
CA ASN A 26 10.90 -13.49 -3.00
C ASN A 26 11.25 -14.58 -1.95
N ASP A 27 11.18 -14.25 -0.66
CA ASP A 27 11.49 -15.16 0.44
C ASP A 27 10.31 -16.06 0.80
N PHE A 28 10.50 -17.38 0.73
CA PHE A 28 9.48 -18.40 0.96
C PHE A 28 8.67 -18.22 2.27
N TRP A 29 9.30 -17.71 3.33
CA TRP A 29 8.67 -17.55 4.66
C TRP A 29 7.75 -16.33 4.77
N HIS A 30 7.93 -15.34 3.90
CA HIS A 30 7.25 -14.05 3.98
C HIS A 30 6.50 -13.71 2.69
N ALA A 31 6.47 -14.63 1.72
CA ALA A 31 5.69 -14.53 0.51
C ALA A 31 4.19 -14.33 0.79
N TYR A 32 3.54 -13.43 0.06
CA TYR A 32 2.09 -13.24 0.12
C TYR A 32 1.52 -12.73 -1.19
N ILE A 33 0.22 -12.95 -1.43
CA ILE A 33 -0.47 -12.31 -2.55
C ILE A 33 -1.12 -11.00 -2.10
N ASP A 34 -0.84 -9.94 -2.85
CA ASP A 34 -1.61 -8.70 -2.86
C ASP A 34 -2.36 -8.53 -4.19
N TYR A 35 -3.30 -7.59 -4.19
CA TYR A 35 -4.13 -7.25 -5.34
C TYR A 35 -4.04 -5.76 -5.61
N GLU A 36 -4.03 -5.37 -6.88
CA GLU A 36 -4.24 -3.99 -7.28
C GLU A 36 -5.71 -3.62 -7.07
N ILE A 37 -5.97 -2.60 -6.27
CA ILE A 37 -7.27 -1.95 -6.15
C ILE A 37 -7.22 -0.67 -6.98
N CYS A 38 -8.18 -0.50 -7.88
CA CYS A 38 -8.36 0.73 -8.63
C CYS A 38 -9.72 1.33 -8.34
N LEU A 39 -9.73 2.61 -7.99
CA LEU A 39 -10.92 3.42 -7.78
C LEU A 39 -11.01 4.47 -8.89
N HIS A 40 -12.20 4.66 -9.44
CA HIS A 40 -12.58 5.82 -10.23
C HIS A 40 -13.89 6.36 -9.67
N SER A 41 -13.92 7.63 -9.28
CA SER A 41 -15.14 8.31 -8.90
C SER A 41 -15.15 9.79 -9.28
N ASP A 42 -16.34 10.32 -9.54
CA ASP A 42 -16.63 11.76 -9.60
C ASP A 42 -17.20 12.29 -8.27
N SER A 43 -17.44 11.40 -7.29
CA SER A 43 -18.11 11.69 -6.04
C SER A 43 -17.29 12.55 -5.10
N VAL A 44 -17.99 13.47 -4.43
CA VAL A 44 -17.43 14.35 -3.39
C VAL A 44 -16.95 13.61 -2.13
N TYR A 45 -17.31 12.33 -1.95
CA TYR A 45 -16.81 11.52 -0.84
C TYR A 45 -15.30 11.24 -0.95
N PHE A 46 -14.73 11.22 -2.16
CA PHE A 46 -13.33 10.84 -2.38
C PHE A 46 -12.44 12.05 -2.66
N THR A 47 -11.28 12.11 -2.00
CA THR A 47 -10.30 13.21 -2.19
C THR A 47 -9.64 13.16 -3.56
N LYS A 48 -9.46 11.95 -4.13
CA LYS A 48 -8.98 11.76 -5.49
C LYS A 48 -10.05 11.14 -6.37
N LYS A 49 -10.20 11.66 -7.60
CA LYS A 49 -11.05 11.08 -8.64
C LYS A 49 -10.58 9.68 -9.05
N THR A 50 -9.28 9.44 -9.03
CA THR A 50 -8.69 8.11 -9.30
C THR A 50 -7.61 7.78 -8.29
N SER A 51 -7.57 6.52 -7.85
CA SER A 51 -6.47 5.98 -7.05
C SER A 51 -6.16 4.54 -7.44
N ILE A 52 -4.88 4.19 -7.33
CA ILE A 52 -4.36 2.83 -7.52
C ILE A 52 -3.51 2.52 -6.28
N VAL A 53 -3.89 1.48 -5.55
CA VAL A 53 -3.20 1.01 -4.34
C VAL A 53 -3.06 -0.51 -4.40
N ARG A 54 -2.14 -1.08 -3.62
CA ARG A 54 -2.02 -2.54 -3.50
C ARG A 54 -2.31 -2.99 -2.08
N ARG A 55 -3.17 -4.00 -1.93
CA ARG A 55 -3.61 -4.52 -0.61
C ARG A 55 -3.66 -6.04 -0.60
N ARG A 56 -3.22 -6.66 0.50
CA ARG A 56 -3.32 -8.11 0.74
C ARG A 56 -4.55 -8.46 1.57
N TYR A 57 -5.04 -9.70 1.46
CA TYR A 57 -6.25 -10.18 2.14
C TYR A 57 -6.32 -9.86 3.65
N LYS A 58 -5.19 -9.92 4.37
CA LYS A 58 -5.10 -9.55 5.80
C LYS A 58 -5.61 -8.13 6.07
N GLU A 59 -5.32 -7.18 5.19
CA GLU A 59 -5.69 -5.77 5.36
C GLU A 59 -7.18 -5.57 5.10
N PHE A 60 -7.78 -6.33 4.18
CA PHE A 60 -9.24 -6.34 4.01
C PHE A 60 -9.96 -6.88 5.26
N VAL A 61 -9.41 -7.91 5.92
CA VAL A 61 -9.96 -8.42 7.19
C VAL A 61 -9.89 -7.34 8.29
N TRP A 62 -8.77 -6.61 8.40
CA TRP A 62 -8.66 -5.45 9.29
C TRP A 62 -9.67 -4.36 8.94
N LEU A 63 -9.81 -4.00 7.65
CA LEU A 63 -10.75 -2.98 7.20
C LEU A 63 -12.19 -3.35 7.58
N LYS A 64 -12.60 -4.60 7.31
CA LYS A 64 -13.93 -5.09 7.71
C LYS A 64 -14.13 -4.96 9.23
N GLN A 65 -13.14 -5.34 10.05
CA GLN A 65 -13.23 -5.22 11.50
C GLN A 65 -13.37 -3.76 11.96
N LYS A 66 -12.64 -2.82 11.35
CA LYS A 66 -12.75 -1.39 11.65
C LYS A 66 -14.10 -0.81 11.25
N LEU A 67 -14.55 -1.09 10.03
CA LEU A 67 -15.87 -0.68 9.56
C LEU A 67 -16.98 -1.27 10.45
N GLN A 68 -16.86 -2.51 10.94
CA GLN A 68 -17.83 -3.11 11.87
C GLN A 68 -17.84 -2.44 13.25
N ALA A 69 -16.67 -2.03 13.76
CA ALA A 69 -16.57 -1.35 15.05
C ALA A 69 -17.09 0.09 15.01
N ASN A 70 -16.95 0.76 13.86
CA ASN A 70 -17.37 2.14 13.66
C ASN A 70 -18.83 2.25 13.15
N SER A 71 -19.34 1.23 12.46
CA SER A 71 -20.74 1.18 12.01
C SER A 71 -21.69 0.98 13.18
N GLN A 72 -22.78 1.76 13.21
CA GLN A 72 -23.89 1.50 14.13
C GLN A 72 -24.49 0.11 13.89
N ILE A 73 -24.89 -0.55 14.98
CA ILE A 73 -25.17 -2.00 15.11
C ILE A 73 -26.09 -2.61 14.02
N MET A 74 -26.92 -1.81 13.35
CA MET A 74 -27.91 -2.29 12.38
C MET A 74 -27.39 -2.56 10.96
N GLN A 75 -26.25 -2.02 10.51
CA GLN A 75 -25.85 -2.19 9.11
C GLN A 75 -25.16 -3.54 8.85
N LYS A 76 -25.76 -4.42 8.03
CA LYS A 76 -25.12 -5.67 7.59
C LYS A 76 -23.94 -5.34 6.67
N LEU A 77 -22.71 -5.43 7.20
CA LEU A 77 -21.52 -5.22 6.38
C LEU A 77 -21.33 -6.30 5.30
N PRO A 78 -20.71 -5.94 4.16
CA PRO A 78 -20.34 -6.88 3.10
C PRO A 78 -19.52 -8.07 3.62
N GLU A 79 -19.75 -9.24 3.04
CA GLU A 79 -19.04 -10.46 3.39
C GLU A 79 -17.73 -10.56 2.60
N LEU A 80 -16.61 -10.74 3.30
CA LEU A 80 -15.33 -11.06 2.67
C LEU A 80 -15.35 -12.52 2.21
N PRO A 81 -14.61 -12.89 1.15
CA PRO A 81 -14.40 -14.28 0.81
C PRO A 81 -13.80 -15.01 2.01
N PRO A 82 -14.27 -16.23 2.34
CA PRO A 82 -13.92 -16.90 3.59
C PRO A 82 -12.41 -17.14 3.70
N LYS A 83 -11.89 -17.10 4.92
CA LYS A 83 -10.48 -17.38 5.20
C LYS A 83 -10.22 -18.89 5.02
N ASN A 84 -9.89 -19.29 3.79
CA ASN A 84 -9.46 -20.66 3.51
C ASN A 84 -8.11 -20.95 4.23
N PRO A 85 -8.04 -21.90 5.18
CA PRO A 85 -6.78 -22.29 5.83
C PRO A 85 -5.82 -23.03 4.89
N PHE A 86 -6.32 -23.63 3.82
CA PHE A 86 -5.56 -24.33 2.78
C PHE A 86 -5.45 -23.46 1.50
N PHE A 87 -5.28 -22.15 1.66
CA PHE A 87 -5.07 -21.25 0.53
C PHE A 87 -3.67 -21.40 -0.05
N SER A 88 -3.57 -21.81 -1.31
CA SER A 88 -2.30 -21.95 -2.03
C SER A 88 -1.97 -20.72 -2.87
N LEU A 89 -0.74 -20.21 -2.77
CA LEU A 89 -0.24 -19.10 -3.59
C LEU A 89 -0.09 -19.47 -5.08
N ASN A 90 -0.16 -20.77 -5.42
CA ASN A 90 -0.01 -21.26 -6.78
C ASN A 90 -1.35 -21.70 -7.40
N ASN A 91 -2.46 -21.61 -6.67
CA ASN A 91 -3.79 -22.02 -7.16
C ASN A 91 -4.54 -20.82 -7.78
N ALA A 92 -4.46 -20.70 -9.10
CA ALA A 92 -5.09 -19.62 -9.86
C ALA A 92 -6.61 -19.49 -9.63
N GLN A 93 -7.33 -20.61 -9.43
CA GLN A 93 -8.76 -20.59 -9.13
C GLN A 93 -9.02 -19.93 -7.76
N GLN A 94 -8.36 -20.40 -6.70
CA GLN A 94 -8.52 -19.81 -5.35
C GLN A 94 -8.15 -18.33 -5.31
N ILE A 95 -7.10 -17.93 -6.04
CA ILE A 95 -6.67 -16.53 -6.16
C ILE A 95 -7.76 -15.69 -6.84
N THR A 96 -8.36 -16.20 -7.92
CA THR A 96 -9.41 -15.54 -8.70
C THR A 96 -10.72 -15.45 -7.94
N GLU A 97 -11.13 -16.50 -7.24
CA GLU A 97 -12.32 -16.52 -6.38
C GLU A 97 -12.19 -15.50 -5.24
N ARG A 98 -11.02 -15.47 -4.57
CA ARG A 98 -10.71 -14.45 -3.57
C ARG A 98 -10.75 -13.05 -4.19
N MET A 99 -10.14 -12.83 -5.34
CA MET A 99 -10.12 -11.53 -6.03
C MET A 99 -11.55 -11.01 -6.30
N LYS A 100 -12.43 -11.86 -6.86
CA LYS A 100 -13.85 -11.54 -7.10
C LYS A 100 -14.59 -11.22 -5.79
N GLY A 101 -14.37 -11.99 -4.72
CA GLY A 101 -14.96 -11.72 -3.42
C GLY A 101 -14.47 -10.40 -2.80
N LEU A 102 -13.20 -10.05 -2.98
CA LEU A 102 -12.63 -8.76 -2.53
C LEU A 102 -13.20 -7.57 -3.32
N GLN A 103 -13.40 -7.72 -4.64
CA GLN A 103 -14.08 -6.70 -5.44
C GLN A 103 -15.52 -6.49 -4.97
N LYS A 104 -16.31 -7.56 -4.84
CA LYS A 104 -17.70 -7.50 -4.36
C LYS A 104 -17.81 -6.84 -2.98
N PHE A 105 -16.87 -7.14 -2.08
CA PHE A 105 -16.81 -6.50 -0.77
C PHE A 105 -16.64 -4.97 -0.89
N LEU A 106 -15.75 -4.48 -1.77
CA LEU A 106 -15.56 -3.04 -1.98
C LEU A 106 -16.72 -2.39 -2.72
N GLU A 107 -17.25 -3.02 -3.77
CA GLU A 107 -18.43 -2.53 -4.51
C GLU A 107 -19.62 -2.29 -3.56
N GLN A 108 -19.89 -3.22 -2.64
CA GLN A 108 -20.93 -3.05 -1.64
C GLN A 108 -20.56 -2.04 -0.53
N ALA A 109 -19.28 -1.92 -0.17
CA ALA A 109 -18.83 -0.96 0.84
C ALA A 109 -18.98 0.49 0.36
N VAL A 110 -18.58 0.79 -0.88
CA VAL A 110 -18.68 2.13 -1.46
C VAL A 110 -20.09 2.54 -1.88
N GLN A 111 -21.07 1.64 -1.81
CA GLN A 111 -22.49 1.96 -1.97
C GLN A 111 -23.16 2.44 -0.67
N SER A 112 -22.50 2.32 0.49
CA SER A 112 -23.06 2.76 1.78
C SER A 112 -22.51 4.12 2.21
N PRO A 113 -23.34 5.18 2.29
CA PRO A 113 -22.92 6.49 2.83
C PRO A 113 -22.36 6.41 4.25
N ALA A 114 -22.83 5.45 5.06
CA ALA A 114 -22.37 5.23 6.43
C ALA A 114 -21.01 4.53 6.52
N LEU A 115 -20.53 3.90 5.44
CA LEU A 115 -19.15 3.39 5.34
C LEU A 115 -18.24 4.39 4.62
N LEU A 116 -18.79 5.19 3.68
CA LEU A 116 -18.09 6.30 3.03
C LEU A 116 -17.76 7.46 3.98
N SER A 117 -18.35 7.55 5.17
CA SER A 117 -17.92 8.50 6.20
C SER A 117 -16.69 8.03 7.01
N ASP A 118 -16.28 6.76 6.88
CA ASP A 118 -15.15 6.21 7.63
C ASP A 118 -13.80 6.54 6.96
N SER A 119 -12.95 7.26 7.69
CA SER A 119 -11.61 7.65 7.21
C SER A 119 -10.68 6.47 6.94
N CYS A 120 -10.87 5.32 7.59
CA CYS A 120 -10.11 4.10 7.31
C CYS A 120 -10.41 3.54 5.92
N LEU A 121 -11.64 3.69 5.40
CA LEU A 121 -11.98 3.27 4.04
C LEU A 121 -11.24 4.13 3.00
N HIS A 122 -11.23 5.45 3.20
CA HIS A 122 -10.52 6.40 2.33
C HIS A 122 -9.01 6.17 2.34
N LEU A 123 -8.41 6.02 3.52
CA LEU A 123 -6.98 5.72 3.65
C LEU A 123 -6.63 4.37 3.00
N PHE A 124 -7.50 3.36 3.13
CA PHE A 124 -7.29 2.04 2.53
C PHE A 124 -7.31 2.08 1.00
N LEU A 125 -8.23 2.86 0.40
CA LEU A 125 -8.43 2.97 -1.05
C LEU A 125 -7.54 4.00 -1.74
N GLN A 126 -7.09 5.04 -1.03
CA GLN A 126 -6.43 6.21 -1.63
C GLN A 126 -5.03 6.54 -1.07
N SER A 127 -4.50 5.73 -0.14
CA SER A 127 -3.13 5.87 0.39
C SER A 127 -2.36 4.55 0.40
N GLN A 128 -1.02 4.63 0.48
CA GLN A 128 -0.12 3.48 0.67
C GLN A 128 0.22 3.21 2.15
N LEU A 129 -0.51 3.79 3.10
CA LEU A 129 -0.25 3.59 4.54
C LEU A 129 -0.52 2.14 4.98
N SER A 130 0.31 1.63 5.88
CA SER A 130 0.05 0.36 6.58
C SER A 130 -1.14 0.46 7.55
N THR A 131 -1.74 -0.67 7.96
CA THR A 131 -2.94 -0.67 8.80
C THR A 131 -2.78 0.05 10.14
N SER A 132 -1.59 0.01 10.75
CA SER A 132 -1.27 0.76 11.97
C SER A 132 -1.16 2.26 11.72
N GLN A 133 -0.56 2.69 10.60
CA GLN A 133 -0.50 4.11 10.21
C GLN A 133 -1.88 4.66 9.83
N MET A 134 -2.73 3.85 9.18
CA MET A 134 -4.11 4.24 8.88
C MET A 134 -4.91 4.45 10.16
N GLU A 135 -4.78 3.54 11.13
CA GLU A 135 -5.43 3.64 12.45
C GLU A 135 -4.87 4.77 13.34
N ALA A 136 -3.59 5.11 13.21
CA ALA A 136 -3.02 6.28 13.86
C ALA A 136 -3.59 7.57 13.24
N CYS A 137 -3.64 7.66 11.91
CA CYS A 137 -4.12 8.82 11.18
C CYS A 137 -5.63 9.07 11.36
N ALA A 138 -6.45 8.03 11.25
CA ALA A 138 -7.89 8.10 11.51
C ALA A 138 -8.21 8.55 12.94
N ALA A 139 -7.34 8.25 13.91
CA ALA A 139 -7.46 8.65 15.31
C ALA A 139 -6.79 10.00 15.65
N GLY A 140 -6.28 10.75 14.66
CA GLY A 140 -5.60 12.03 14.90
C GLY A 140 -4.25 11.91 15.64
N ARG A 141 -3.64 10.72 15.65
CA ARG A 141 -2.35 10.43 16.32
C ARG A 141 -1.14 10.54 15.38
N THR A 142 -1.31 11.18 14.23
CA THR A 142 -0.25 11.49 13.27
C THR A 142 -0.17 12.99 13.08
N HIS A 143 1.02 13.50 12.79
CA HIS A 143 1.28 14.91 12.47
C HIS A 143 0.76 15.34 11.09
N TYR A 144 0.20 14.39 10.32
CA TYR A 144 -0.47 14.61 9.04
C TYR A 144 -1.94 14.17 9.11
N THR A 145 -2.78 14.85 8.33
CA THR A 145 -4.22 14.58 8.18
C THR A 145 -4.50 13.48 7.14
N VAL A 146 -5.73 12.97 7.14
CA VAL A 146 -6.25 12.04 6.12
C VAL A 146 -6.09 12.60 4.70
N ALA A 147 -6.42 13.89 4.51
CA ALA A 147 -6.31 14.55 3.21
C ALA A 147 -4.85 14.61 2.71
N GLN A 148 -3.90 14.98 3.59
CA GLN A 148 -2.47 14.99 3.26
C GLN A 148 -1.97 13.57 2.92
N ALA A 149 -2.32 12.56 3.74
CA ALA A 149 -1.96 11.17 3.48
C ALA A 149 -2.43 10.66 2.12
N VAL A 150 -3.67 11.00 1.75
CA VAL A 150 -4.21 10.68 0.42
C VAL A 150 -3.46 11.45 -0.66
N GLN A 151 -3.27 12.77 -0.52
CA GLN A 151 -2.59 13.60 -1.53
C GLN A 151 -1.18 13.07 -1.87
N CYS A 152 -0.35 12.79 -0.86
CA CYS A 152 1.03 12.27 -1.03
C CYS A 152 1.11 10.95 -1.83
N CYS A 153 0.04 10.14 -1.86
CA CYS A 153 -0.02 8.85 -2.55
C CYS A 153 -0.06 9.00 -4.09
N GLY A 154 1.09 9.30 -4.70
CA GLY A 154 1.21 9.47 -6.16
C GLY A 154 2.49 10.18 -6.62
N LEU A 155 3.21 10.86 -5.71
CA LEU A 155 4.46 11.58 -5.98
C LEU A 155 5.67 10.68 -6.28
N ARG A 156 5.48 9.36 -6.45
CA ARG A 156 6.52 8.33 -6.69
C ARG A 156 7.35 8.50 -7.97
N ARG A 157 7.15 9.54 -8.78
CA ARG A 157 8.01 9.84 -9.94
C ARG A 157 9.29 10.61 -9.59
N PHE A 158 9.40 11.21 -8.40
CA PHE A 158 10.53 12.09 -8.05
C PHE A 158 11.13 11.89 -6.65
N HIS A 159 10.60 10.98 -5.83
CA HIS A 159 10.98 10.82 -4.42
C HIS A 159 11.10 9.35 -4.02
N SER A 160 12.14 9.02 -3.22
CA SER A 160 12.35 7.68 -2.65
C SER A 160 11.31 7.36 -1.56
N GLU A 161 11.24 6.11 -1.09
CA GLU A 161 10.34 5.77 0.02
C GLU A 161 10.74 6.43 1.34
N GLU A 162 12.04 6.67 1.52
CA GLU A 162 12.61 7.48 2.59
C GLU A 162 12.13 8.93 2.50
N ASP A 163 12.16 9.52 1.29
CA ASP A 163 11.65 10.87 1.03
C ASP A 163 10.13 10.96 1.23
N LEU A 164 9.35 9.90 0.98
CA LEU A 164 7.92 9.92 1.26
C LEU A 164 7.64 9.97 2.77
N LEU A 165 8.36 9.18 3.57
CA LEU A 165 8.29 9.24 5.04
C LEU A 165 8.84 10.57 5.57
N LYS A 166 9.90 11.08 4.94
CA LYS A 166 10.55 12.34 5.30
C LYS A 166 9.68 13.55 4.96
N ASN A 167 9.12 13.64 3.76
CA ASN A 167 8.15 14.68 3.37
C ASN A 167 6.92 14.66 4.27
N LEU A 168 6.45 13.45 4.62
CA LEU A 168 5.39 13.30 5.62
C LEU A 168 5.83 13.92 6.95
N SER A 169 7.05 13.67 7.43
CA SER A 169 7.63 14.26 8.66
C SER A 169 8.09 15.72 8.57
N MET A 170 8.20 16.30 7.38
CA MET A 170 8.79 17.62 7.12
C MET A 170 7.77 18.65 6.62
N SER A 171 6.46 18.35 6.65
CA SER A 171 5.42 19.36 6.42
C SER A 171 5.22 20.30 7.62
N CYS A 172 6.29 20.58 8.36
CA CYS A 172 6.33 21.41 9.56
C CYS A 172 7.20 22.64 9.31
N ASP A 173 6.84 23.46 8.33
CA ASP A 173 7.33 24.83 8.19
C ASP A 173 6.16 25.74 7.77
N SER A 174 5.57 26.38 8.76
CA SER A 174 4.70 27.55 8.62
C SER A 174 4.81 28.37 9.89
N ASP A 175 5.85 29.21 9.88
CA ASP A 175 5.90 30.56 10.43
C ASP A 175 5.57 30.77 11.91
N SER A 176 6.62 31.03 12.69
CA SER A 176 6.54 31.84 13.91
C SER A 176 7.76 32.75 13.97
N ASP A 177 7.51 34.05 13.84
CA ASP A 177 8.53 35.07 13.70
C ASP A 177 9.34 35.33 14.98
N SER A 178 10.63 35.58 14.78
CA SER A 178 11.55 36.36 15.62
C SER A 178 11.52 36.19 17.16
N SER A 179 12.55 35.56 17.71
CA SER A 179 13.36 36.21 18.76
C SER A 179 14.80 35.65 18.79
N GLU A 180 15.79 36.54 18.85
CA GLU A 180 17.18 36.15 19.05
C GLU A 180 17.42 35.66 20.48
N CYS A 181 18.17 34.57 20.68
CA CYS A 181 19.43 34.61 21.44
C CYS A 181 20.10 33.23 21.67
N LYS A 182 21.33 33.12 21.15
CA LYS A 182 22.51 32.41 21.72
C LYS A 182 22.56 30.86 21.75
N ASP A 183 23.35 30.36 20.79
CA ASP A 183 24.31 29.25 20.93
C ASP A 183 25.07 29.24 22.28
N PRO A 184 25.45 28.07 22.85
CA PRO A 184 26.65 27.41 22.32
C PRO A 184 26.81 25.87 22.42
N LYS A 185 27.60 25.36 21.47
CA LYS A 185 28.58 24.24 21.56
C LYS A 185 28.09 22.77 21.58
N LEU A 186 28.17 22.17 20.38
CA LEU A 186 28.59 20.78 20.20
C LEU A 186 30.06 20.55 20.60
N PRO A 187 30.42 19.43 21.26
CA PRO A 187 31.79 18.94 21.32
C PRO A 187 32.10 18.07 20.09
N LYS A 188 33.03 18.54 19.24
CA LYS A 188 33.68 17.70 18.22
C LYS A 188 34.57 16.66 18.88
N LYS A 189 34.68 15.48 18.28
CA LYS A 189 35.83 14.58 18.46
C LYS A 189 36.44 14.30 17.09
N ASP A 190 37.63 14.84 16.87
CA ASP A 190 38.39 14.62 15.65
C ASP A 190 39.11 13.26 15.70
N LEU A 191 38.83 12.46 14.67
CA LEU A 191 39.81 11.86 13.76
C LEU A 191 41.15 11.31 14.34
N VAL A 192 41.37 10.00 14.15
CA VAL A 192 42.72 9.45 13.92
C VAL A 192 42.73 8.70 12.59
N ILE A 193 43.55 9.18 11.65
CA ILE A 193 43.86 8.53 10.37
C ILE A 193 45.09 7.65 10.55
N ASN A 194 45.07 6.42 10.03
CA ASN A 194 46.28 5.65 9.74
C ASN A 194 46.41 5.36 8.24
N LYS A 195 47.61 5.62 7.71
CA LYS A 195 48.12 5.41 6.34
C LYS A 195 49.35 4.49 6.46
N ALA A 196 49.80 3.69 5.49
CA ALA A 196 49.42 3.42 4.09
C ALA A 196 49.89 1.96 3.75
N ALA A 197 50.13 1.43 2.55
CA ALA A 197 50.06 1.84 1.13
C ALA A 197 50.08 0.56 0.22
N SER A 198 49.89 0.76 -1.09
CA SER A 198 50.46 -0.03 -2.21
C SER A 198 49.96 -1.46 -2.51
N ALA A 199 49.42 -1.62 -3.71
CA ALA A 199 49.42 -2.85 -4.52
C ALA A 199 50.72 -2.89 -5.40
N PRO A 200 50.86 -3.71 -6.48
CA PRO A 200 50.10 -4.89 -6.95
C PRO A 200 51.01 -6.12 -7.31
N SER A 201 50.43 -7.26 -7.72
CA SER A 201 50.96 -8.10 -8.83
C SER A 201 49.98 -9.20 -9.28
N LEU A 202 50.14 -9.66 -10.53
CA LEU A 202 49.54 -10.84 -11.16
C LEU A 202 50.32 -12.13 -10.84
N ASP A 203 49.62 -13.28 -10.89
CA ASP A 203 49.95 -14.53 -11.64
C ASP A 203 48.95 -15.64 -11.20
N VAL A 204 48.14 -16.28 -12.06
CA VAL A 204 48.42 -17.22 -13.17
C VAL A 204 48.87 -18.61 -12.70
N MET A 205 47.89 -19.49 -12.43
CA MET A 205 47.85 -20.91 -12.82
C MET A 205 46.45 -21.49 -12.54
N GLY A 206 45.87 -22.41 -13.32
CA GLY A 206 46.40 -23.06 -14.53
C GLY A 206 46.44 -24.59 -14.41
N THR A 207 45.30 -25.26 -14.22
CA THR A 207 45.20 -26.73 -14.30
C THR A 207 43.93 -27.15 -15.03
N SER A 208 44.08 -27.56 -16.29
CA SER A 208 43.08 -28.35 -17.01
C SER A 208 43.25 -29.82 -16.67
N GLN A 209 42.16 -30.58 -16.52
CA GLN A 209 42.16 -31.98 -16.93
C GLN A 209 40.79 -32.40 -17.45
N GLU A 210 40.79 -33.21 -18.51
CA GLU A 210 39.61 -33.55 -19.29
C GLU A 210 38.77 -34.66 -18.66
N GLY A 211 37.51 -34.73 -19.07
CA GLY A 211 36.58 -35.81 -18.74
C GLY A 211 35.45 -35.90 -19.76
N SER A 212 35.76 -36.36 -20.98
CA SER A 212 34.73 -36.74 -21.95
C SER A 212 33.97 -37.98 -21.46
N LEU A 213 32.64 -38.00 -21.62
CA LEU A 213 31.92 -39.07 -22.33
C LEU A 213 30.37 -38.89 -22.35
N SER A 214 29.85 -38.80 -23.57
CA SER A 214 28.59 -39.35 -24.10
C SER A 214 27.26 -39.35 -23.30
N CYS A 215 26.23 -38.89 -23.99
CA CYS A 215 24.79 -39.10 -23.74
C CYS A 215 24.38 -40.58 -23.51
N PHE A 216 23.23 -40.80 -22.85
CA PHE A 216 22.17 -41.67 -23.42
C PHE A 216 20.78 -41.36 -22.86
N CYS A 217 19.76 -41.60 -23.69
CA CYS A 217 18.33 -41.58 -23.35
C CYS A 217 17.89 -42.96 -22.80
N GLY A 218 16.87 -43.03 -21.95
CA GLY A 218 16.29 -44.30 -21.52
C GLY A 218 15.02 -44.15 -20.68
N SER A 219 13.86 -44.38 -21.29
CA SER A 219 12.57 -44.50 -20.62
C SER A 219 12.32 -45.92 -20.11
N THR A 220 11.61 -46.03 -18.99
CA THR A 220 10.63 -47.10 -18.69
C THR A 220 9.52 -46.50 -17.83
#